data_AF-A0A382K2S4-F1
#
_entry.id   AF-A0A382K2S4-F1
#
_cell.length_a   1.000
_cell.length_b   1.000
_cell.length_c   1.000
_cell.angle_alpha   90.00
_cell.angle_beta   90.00
_cell.angle_gamma   90.00
#
_symmetry.space_group_name_H-M   'P 1'
#
loop_
_entity.id
_entity.type
_entity.pdbx_description
1 polymer ?
#
loop_
_entity_poly.entity_id
_entity_poly.type
_entity_poly.pdbx_seq_one_letter_code
_entity_poly.pdbx_strand_id
1 'polypeptide(L)'
;MKKTILTLLGAALLASPLTAKKTKDGFVTLYNGKDLTGWKTTGNWIPQKDGSLLIHPRPGEKGWQRYDAYLTSEKKYKDFILEVEYKYPKGGNSGVYFRIG
;
A
#
# COMPACT_ATOMS: atom_id res chain seq x y z
N MET A 1 39.13 -22.75 -30.48
CA MET A 1 38.55 -22.55 -29.13
C MET A 1 37.05 -22.78 -29.21
N LYS A 2 36.54 -23.89 -28.64
CA LYS A 2 35.12 -24.28 -28.71
C LYS A 2 34.34 -23.45 -27.67
N LYS A 3 33.36 -22.66 -28.12
CA LYS A 3 32.48 -21.88 -27.23
C LYS A 3 31.28 -22.75 -26.86
N THR A 4 31.23 -23.21 -25.61
CA THR A 4 30.06 -23.90 -25.06
C THR A 4 29.03 -22.86 -24.67
N ILE A 5 27.86 -22.87 -25.31
CA ILE A 5 26.70 -22.05 -24.93
C ILE A 5 25.92 -22.83 -23.89
N LEU A 6 25.84 -22.31 -22.66
CA LEU A 6 25.02 -22.85 -21.57
C LEU A 6 23.67 -22.15 -21.60
N THR A 7 22.64 -22.84 -22.10
CA THR A 7 21.26 -22.34 -22.10
C THR A 7 20.68 -22.52 -20.70
N LEU A 8 20.55 -21.44 -19.92
CA LEU A 8 19.76 -21.44 -18.69
C LEU A 8 18.27 -21.43 -19.05
N LEU A 9 17.60 -22.53 -18.72
CA LEU A 9 16.14 -22.65 -18.77
C LEU A 9 15.55 -21.82 -17.63
N GLY A 10 15.14 -20.58 -17.92
CA GLY A 10 14.47 -19.71 -16.97
C GLY A 10 13.07 -20.22 -16.64
N ALA A 11 12.85 -20.64 -15.40
CA ALA A 11 11.51 -20.90 -14.90
C ALA A 11 10.75 -19.56 -14.81
N ALA A 12 9.83 -19.32 -15.75
CA ALA A 12 8.92 -18.20 -15.69
C ALA A 12 7.97 -18.41 -14.51
N LEU A 13 8.23 -17.77 -13.37
CA LEU A 13 7.24 -17.59 -12.32
C LEU A 13 6.11 -16.73 -12.91
N LEU A 14 5.00 -17.38 -13.24
CA LEU A 14 3.73 -16.74 -13.57
C LEU A 14 3.28 -15.94 -12.33
N ALA A 15 3.61 -14.65 -12.30
CA ALA A 15 3.05 -13.71 -11.35
C ALA A 15 1.54 -13.63 -11.59
N SER A 16 0.76 -14.42 -10.86
CA SER A 16 -0.70 -14.31 -10.87
C SER A 16 -1.06 -12.93 -10.31
N PRO A 17 -1.83 -12.10 -11.04
CA PRO A 17 -2.23 -10.80 -10.53
C PRO A 17 -3.09 -11.02 -9.28
N LEU A 18 -2.61 -10.51 -8.14
CA LEU A 18 -3.32 -10.56 -6.87
C LEU A 18 -4.66 -9.86 -7.05
N THR A 19 -5.71 -10.63 -7.28
CA THR A 19 -7.02 -10.09 -7.65
C THR A 19 -7.63 -9.51 -6.39
N ALA A 20 -7.87 -8.19 -6.38
CA ALA A 20 -8.48 -7.53 -5.24
C ALA A 20 -9.83 -8.19 -4.92
N LYS A 21 -9.95 -8.72 -3.69
CA LYS A 21 -11.14 -9.45 -3.26
C LYS A 21 -12.32 -8.47 -3.17
N LYS A 22 -13.40 -8.76 -3.91
CA LYS A 22 -14.66 -8.05 -3.78
C LYS A 22 -15.41 -8.55 -2.54
N THR A 23 -16.00 -7.63 -1.78
CA THR A 23 -16.92 -7.96 -0.68
C THR A 23 -18.31 -8.26 -1.25
N LYS A 24 -19.22 -8.78 -0.40
CA LYS A 24 -20.60 -9.10 -0.79
C LYS A 24 -21.38 -7.87 -1.28
N ASP A 25 -20.99 -6.68 -0.82
CA ASP A 25 -21.70 -5.43 -1.09
C ASP A 25 -21.02 -4.61 -2.22
N GLY A 26 -20.10 -5.23 -2.96
CA GLY A 26 -19.44 -4.60 -4.10
C GLY A 26 -18.21 -3.74 -3.76
N PHE A 27 -17.82 -3.66 -2.48
CA PHE A 27 -16.56 -3.02 -2.10
C PHE A 27 -15.35 -3.83 -2.56
N VAL A 28 -14.25 -3.12 -2.77
CA VAL A 28 -12.95 -3.72 -3.07
C VAL A 28 -12.04 -3.47 -1.89
N THR A 29 -11.45 -4.55 -1.35
CA THR A 29 -10.45 -4.42 -0.28
C THR A 29 -9.20 -3.69 -0.81
N LEU A 30 -8.92 -2.50 -0.26
CA LEU A 30 -7.73 -1.70 -0.64
C LEU A 30 -6.46 -2.15 0.11
N TYR A 31 -6.56 -2.46 1.39
CA TYR A 31 -5.44 -2.99 2.18
C TYR A 31 -5.66 -4.47 2.47
N ASN A 32 -4.67 -5.30 2.11
CA ASN A 32 -4.79 -6.75 2.20
C ASN A 32 -4.55 -7.33 3.62
N GLY A 33 -4.26 -6.48 4.60
CA GLY A 33 -3.97 -6.87 5.99
C GLY A 33 -2.58 -7.48 6.20
N LYS A 34 -1.70 -7.46 5.20
CA LYS A 34 -0.41 -8.18 5.22
C LYS A 34 0.76 -7.29 4.82
N ASP A 35 0.63 -6.56 3.72
CA ASP A 35 1.70 -5.77 3.14
C ASP A 35 1.14 -4.59 2.32
N LEU A 36 2.04 -3.80 1.73
CA LEU A 36 1.70 -2.59 0.99
C LEU A 36 1.45 -2.85 -0.50
N THR A 37 1.14 -4.08 -0.92
CA THR A 37 0.77 -4.36 -2.31
C THR A 37 -0.39 -3.46 -2.75
N GLY A 38 -0.22 -2.75 -3.87
CA GLY A 38 -1.20 -1.78 -4.37
C GLY A 38 -1.06 -0.37 -3.77
N TRP A 39 -0.04 -0.13 -2.94
CA TRP A 39 0.27 1.17 -2.33
C TRP A 39 1.72 1.60 -2.60
N LYS A 40 1.92 2.91 -2.74
CA LYS A 40 3.22 3.57 -2.84
C LYS A 40 3.45 4.45 -1.63
N THR A 41 4.65 4.39 -1.08
CA THR A 41 5.09 5.27 0.02
C THR A 41 6.62 5.22 0.17
N THR A 42 7.23 6.34 0.56
CA THR A 42 8.59 6.39 1.12
C THR A 42 8.57 6.50 2.64
N GLY A 43 7.37 6.40 3.22
CA GLY A 43 7.11 6.56 4.64
C GLY A 43 7.36 5.31 5.46
N ASN A 44 6.94 5.38 6.72
CA ASN A 44 7.14 4.35 7.72
C ASN A 44 5.79 3.78 8.19
N TRP A 45 5.08 3.20 7.22
CA TRP A 45 3.87 2.43 7.42
C TRP A 45 4.24 0.97 7.69
N ILE A 46 3.71 0.41 8.77
CA ILE A 46 4.11 -0.90 9.31
C ILE A 46 2.87 -1.78 9.42
N PRO A 47 2.75 -2.85 8.60
CA PRO A 47 1.73 -3.88 8.76
C PRO A 47 1.78 -4.51 10.16
N GLN A 48 0.63 -4.66 10.79
CA GLN A 48 0.50 -5.26 12.13
C GLN A 48 -0.03 -6.70 12.04
N LYS A 49 0.18 -7.47 13.11
CA LYS A 49 -0.25 -8.88 13.18
C LYS A 49 -1.78 -9.05 13.19
N ASP A 50 -2.51 -8.05 13.65
CA ASP A 50 -3.97 -8.03 13.68
C ASP A 50 -4.59 -7.60 12.33
N GLY A 51 -3.76 -7.37 11.32
CA GLY A 51 -4.19 -6.93 10.01
C GLY A 51 -4.45 -5.42 9.91
N SER A 52 -4.11 -4.64 10.94
CA SER A 52 -4.12 -3.18 10.88
C SER A 52 -2.82 -2.63 10.28
N LEU A 53 -2.84 -1.35 9.88
CA LEU A 53 -1.66 -0.65 9.38
C LEU A 53 -1.35 0.55 10.26
N LEU A 54 -0.14 0.56 10.83
CA LEU A 54 0.29 1.61 11.75
C LEU A 54 1.27 2.56 11.04
N ILE A 55 1.07 3.87 11.22
CA ILE A 55 2.11 4.86 10.94
C ILE A 55 2.96 5.05 12.18
N HIS A 56 4.27 4.87 12.06
CA HIS A 56 5.19 5.18 13.16
C HIS A 56 5.51 6.70 13.12
N PRO A 57 5.34 7.47 14.20
CA PRO A 57 5.79 8.87 14.19
C PRO A 57 7.32 8.95 14.03
N ARG A 58 7.82 9.95 13.28
CA ARG A 58 9.26 10.23 13.20
C ARG A 58 9.57 11.53 13.96
N PRO A 59 10.60 11.58 14.81
CA PRO A 59 10.93 12.77 15.58
C PRO A 59 11.13 14.00 14.69
N GLY A 60 10.61 15.15 15.12
CA GLY A 60 10.83 16.45 14.47
C GLY A 60 9.98 16.73 13.22
N GLU A 61 9.27 15.74 12.69
CA GLU A 61 8.44 15.92 11.49
C GLU A 61 6.99 16.26 11.85
N LYS A 62 6.39 17.24 11.15
CA LYS A 62 5.01 17.69 11.41
C LYS A 62 4.28 18.18 10.15
N GLY A 63 2.96 18.06 10.17
CA GLY A 63 2.09 18.57 9.11
C GLY A 63 2.40 18.00 7.73
N TRP A 64 2.34 18.86 6.71
CA TRP A 64 2.50 18.52 5.29
C TRP A 64 3.95 18.30 4.84
N GLN A 65 4.93 18.40 5.75
CA GLN A 65 6.35 18.16 5.45
C GLN A 65 6.65 16.74 4.94
N ARG A 66 5.68 15.82 5.09
CA ARG A 66 5.80 14.39 4.78
C ARG A 66 4.88 13.94 3.65
N TYR A 67 4.33 14.86 2.87
CA TYR A 67 3.33 14.54 1.86
C TYR A 67 3.82 13.45 0.88
N ASP A 68 5.08 13.54 0.46
CA ASP A 68 5.76 12.55 -0.39
C ASP A 68 5.88 11.15 0.26
N ALA A 69 5.87 11.10 1.59
CA ALA A 69 5.92 9.89 2.41
C ALA A 69 4.54 9.36 2.82
N TYR A 70 3.44 9.94 2.35
CA TYR A 70 2.10 9.41 2.62
C TYR A 70 1.85 8.10 1.87
N LEU A 71 0.83 7.37 2.32
CA LEU A 71 0.40 6.14 1.67
C LEU A 71 -0.53 6.51 0.51
N THR A 72 -0.09 6.25 -0.72
CA THR A 72 -0.84 6.59 -1.94
C THR A 72 -1.21 5.32 -2.69
N SER A 73 -2.49 5.14 -3.05
CA SER A 73 -2.89 3.97 -3.83
C SER A 73 -2.27 4.02 -5.22
N GLU A 74 -1.81 2.87 -5.73
CA GLU A 74 -1.28 2.79 -7.10
C GLU A 74 -2.36 3.05 -8.15
N LYS A 75 -3.57 2.56 -7.86
CA LYS A 75 -4.75 2.79 -8.68
C LYS A 75 -5.34 4.17 -8.40
N LYS A 76 -5.72 4.87 -9.47
CA LYS A 76 -6.48 6.12 -9.41
C LYS A 76 -7.98 5.82 -9.45
N TYR A 77 -8.76 6.59 -8.71
CA TYR A 77 -10.21 6.48 -8.61
C TYR A 77 -10.86 7.83 -8.91
N LYS A 78 -12.01 7.81 -9.59
CA LYS A 78 -12.80 9.01 -9.90
C LYS A 78 -13.92 9.19 -8.87
N ASP A 79 -14.99 8.43 -9.05
CA ASP A 79 -16.15 8.39 -8.17
C ASP A 79 -16.06 7.10 -7.34
N PHE A 80 -16.20 7.23 -6.03
CA PHE A 80 -16.04 6.12 -5.11
C PHE A 80 -16.80 6.36 -3.81
N ILE A 81 -17.11 5.25 -3.12
CA ILE A 81 -17.47 5.23 -1.71
C ILE A 81 -16.27 4.59 -1.00
N LEU A 82 -15.80 5.22 0.07
CA LEU A 82 -14.69 4.73 0.87
C LEU A 82 -15.17 4.45 2.28
N GLU A 83 -14.93 3.22 2.73
CA GLU A 83 -15.08 2.82 4.13
C GLU A 83 -13.68 2.57 4.71
N VAL A 84 -13.43 3.17 5.87
CA VAL A 84 -12.15 3.03 6.59
C VAL A 84 -12.40 3.13 8.08
N GLU A 85 -11.80 2.22 8.83
CA GLU A 85 -11.69 2.30 10.27
C GLU A 85 -10.32 2.88 10.64
N TYR A 86 -10.28 3.76 11.64
CA TYR A 86 -9.04 4.38 12.09
C TYR A 86 -9.04 4.56 13.61
N LYS A 87 -7.84 4.60 14.18
CA LYS A 87 -7.61 4.90 15.59
C LYS A 87 -6.40 5.83 15.71
N TYR A 88 -6.47 6.78 16.64
CA TYR A 88 -5.36 7.70 16.90
C TYR A 88 -5.21 7.93 18.41
N PRO A 89 -3.98 8.16 18.91
CA PRO A 89 -3.75 8.55 20.29
C PRO A 89 -4.13 10.03 20.52
N LYS A 90 -4.20 10.46 21.78
CA LYS A 90 -4.37 11.88 22.11
C LYS A 90 -3.32 12.74 21.40
N GLY A 91 -3.76 13.75 20.66
CA GLY A 91 -2.89 14.63 19.87
C GLY A 91 -2.42 14.04 18.52
N GLY A 92 -2.88 12.85 18.14
CA GLY A 92 -2.63 12.28 16.82
C GLY A 92 -3.25 13.13 15.71
N ASN A 93 -2.53 13.27 14.60
CA ASN A 93 -2.97 14.02 13.43
C ASN A 93 -2.71 13.19 12.17
N SER A 94 -3.79 12.86 11.45
CA SER A 94 -3.77 12.11 10.21
C SER A 94 -5.00 12.49 9.38
N GLY A 95 -5.13 11.94 8.18
CA GLY A 95 -6.25 12.22 7.30
C GLY A 95 -6.35 11.26 6.13
N VAL A 96 -7.55 11.18 5.58
CA VAL A 96 -7.81 10.56 4.27
C VAL A 96 -7.78 11.67 3.23
N TYR A 97 -6.95 11.50 2.22
CA TYR A 97 -6.78 12.47 1.15
C TYR A 97 -7.14 11.81 -0.19
N PHE A 98 -7.77 12.57 -1.07
CA PHE A 98 -8.16 12.11 -2.39
C PHE A 98 -7.96 13.22 -3.40
N ARG A 99 -7.76 12.85 -4.67
CA ARG A 99 -7.52 13.79 -5.78
C ARG A 99 -6.33 14.71 -5.51
N ILE A 100 -5.30 14.16 -4.89
CA ILE A 100 -4.05 14.85 -4.62
C ILE A 100 -3.21 14.82 -5.90
N GLY A 101 -3.12 15.97 -6.55
CA GLY A 101 -2.53 16.21 -7.85
C GLY A 101 -2.70 17.65 -8.25
#